data_AF-A0A528WB84-F1
#
_entry.id   AF-A0A528WB84-F1
#
_cell.length_a   1.000
_cell.length_b   1.000
_cell.length_c   1.000
_cell.angle_alpha   90.00
_cell.angle_beta   90.00
_cell.angle_gamma   90.00
#
_symmetry.space_group_name_H-M   'P 1'
#
loop_
_entity.id
_entity.type
_entity.pdbx_description
1 polymer ?
#
loop_
_entity_poly.entity_id
_entity_poly.type
_entity_poly.pdbx_seq_one_letter_code
_entity_poly.pdbx_strand_id
1 'polypeptide(L)'
;GTYVNTEGRVQQTNRAGFAPGEAREDWAILRALSDVLGKKLPFDSLTQLRAKLYGEYPHLARVDHVAAGSADDIARAARLGGRLNKGTFTSPVKDFYLTNPIARASAVMAECSALAKSGFKQAAE
;
A
#
# COMPACT_ATOMS: atom_id res chain seq x y z
N GLY A 1 -5.58 -8.22 -5.98
CA GLY A 1 -4.22 -7.89 -5.51
C GLY A 1 -3.90 -8.66 -4.23
N THR A 2 -2.63 -8.68 -3.81
CA THR A 2 -2.19 -9.19 -2.51
C THR A 2 -1.57 -8.03 -1.74
N TYR A 3 -2.07 -7.73 -0.55
CA TYR A 3 -1.67 -6.59 0.28
C TYR A 3 -1.24 -7.09 1.66
N VAL A 4 -0.34 -6.36 2.32
CA VAL A 4 0.06 -6.62 3.71
C VAL A 4 -0.26 -5.38 4.53
N ASN A 5 -1.03 -5.53 5.61
CA ASN A 5 -1.36 -4.41 6.50
C ASN A 5 -0.23 -4.18 7.54
N THR A 6 -0.40 -3.19 8.41
CA THR A 6 0.64 -2.77 9.37
C THR A 6 0.92 -3.78 10.49
N GLU A 7 -0.02 -4.68 10.79
CA GLU A 7 0.21 -5.80 11.72
C GLU A 7 0.85 -7.02 11.03
N GLY A 8 1.14 -6.93 9.73
CA GLY A 8 1.78 -8.00 8.96
C GLY A 8 0.82 -9.05 8.39
N ARG A 9 -0.50 -8.83 8.46
CA ARG A 9 -1.50 -9.74 7.88
C ARG A 9 -1.53 -9.60 6.37
N VAL A 10 -1.45 -10.73 5.69
CA VAL A 10 -1.59 -10.79 4.23
C VAL A 10 -3.06 -10.90 3.87
N GLN A 11 -3.53 -10.05 2.96
CA GLN A 11 -4.93 -10.01 2.50
C GLN A 11 -4.99 -10.06 0.98
N GLN A 12 -6.06 -10.63 0.44
CA GLN A 12 -6.30 -10.67 -1.00
C GLN A 12 -7.57 -9.91 -1.36
N THR A 13 -7.50 -9.10 -2.42
CA THR A 13 -8.68 -8.43 -2.96
C THR A 13 -9.30 -9.26 -4.08
N ASN A 14 -10.63 -9.27 -4.11
CA ASN A 14 -11.41 -9.79 -5.21
C ASN A 14 -11.76 -8.67 -6.19
N ARG A 15 -11.84 -9.00 -7.48
CA ARG A 15 -12.25 -8.04 -8.50
C ARG A 15 -13.73 -7.74 -8.32
N ALA A 16 -14.07 -6.46 -8.12
CA ALA A 16 -15.46 -6.01 -8.05
C ALA A 16 -16.02 -5.55 -9.41
N GLY A 17 -15.16 -5.01 -10.27
CA GLY A 17 -15.52 -4.55 -11.61
C GLY A 17 -14.33 -4.63 -12.57
N PHE A 18 -14.59 -4.45 -13.85
CA PHE A 18 -13.54 -4.37 -14.86
C PHE A 18 -12.94 -2.97 -14.91
N ALA A 19 -11.66 -2.90 -15.30
CA ALA A 19 -10.98 -1.63 -15.45
C ALA A 19 -11.63 -0.81 -16.58
N PRO A 20 -11.76 0.53 -16.44
CA PRO A 20 -12.42 1.36 -17.44
C PRO A 20 -11.58 1.46 -18.73
N GLY A 21 -12.27 1.48 -19.87
CA GLY A 21 -11.64 1.66 -21.18
C GLY A 21 -10.58 0.59 -21.49
N GLU A 22 -9.37 1.04 -21.81
CA GLU A 22 -8.24 0.15 -22.15
C GLU A 22 -7.30 -0.14 -20.98
N ALA A 23 -7.68 0.21 -19.75
CA ALA A 23 -6.88 -0.11 -18.58
C ALA A 23 -6.68 -1.63 -18.43
N ARG A 24 -5.55 -2.01 -17.84
CA ARG A 24 -5.12 -3.40 -17.63
C ARG A 24 -4.63 -3.58 -16.20
N GLU A 25 -4.48 -4.83 -15.77
CA GLU A 25 -3.93 -5.13 -14.45
C GLU A 25 -2.44 -4.76 -14.38
N ASP A 26 -2.01 -4.15 -13.27
CA ASP A 26 -0.63 -3.63 -13.11
C ASP A 26 0.45 -4.66 -13.44
N TRP A 27 0.28 -5.90 -12.98
CA TRP A 27 1.24 -6.98 -13.22
C TRP A 27 1.33 -7.35 -14.71
N ALA A 28 0.21 -7.30 -15.44
CA ALA A 28 0.15 -7.63 -16.85
C ALA A 28 0.83 -6.53 -17.69
N ILE A 29 0.68 -5.26 -17.29
CA ILE A 29 1.39 -4.13 -17.90
C ILE A 29 2.91 -4.32 -17.77
N LEU A 30 3.40 -4.58 -16.55
CA LEU A 30 4.83 -4.80 -16.30
C LEU A 30 5.35 -6.04 -17.04
N ARG A 31 4.57 -7.12 -17.08
CA ARG A 31 4.91 -8.33 -17.81
C ARG A 31 5.00 -8.06 -19.32
N ALA A 32 4.04 -7.38 -19.92
CA ALA A 32 4.08 -7.03 -21.34
C ALA A 32 5.28 -6.13 -21.68
N LEU A 33 5.53 -5.10 -20.86
CA LEU A 33 6.69 -4.21 -21.01
C LEU A 33 8.01 -4.98 -20.95
N SER A 34 8.14 -5.96 -20.06
CA SER A 34 9.36 -6.77 -19.94
C SER A 34 9.71 -7.53 -21.23
N ASP A 35 8.69 -7.94 -22.00
CA ASP A 35 8.87 -8.61 -23.30
C ASP A 35 9.42 -7.64 -24.34
N VAL A 36 8.81 -6.46 -24.43
CA VAL A 36 9.24 -5.37 -25.33
C VAL A 36 10.70 -4.97 -25.08
N LEU A 37 11.12 -4.98 -23.82
CA LEU A 37 12.48 -4.66 -23.41
C LEU A 37 13.48 -5.83 -23.56
N GLY A 38 13.04 -7.00 -24.05
CA GLY A 38 13.89 -8.19 -24.17
C GLY A 38 14.34 -8.79 -22.82
N LYS A 39 13.65 -8.44 -21.72
CA LYS A 39 13.91 -8.91 -20.34
C LYS A 39 12.66 -9.59 -19.79
N LYS A 40 12.11 -10.51 -20.58
CA LYS A 40 10.85 -11.20 -20.32
C LYS A 40 10.80 -11.80 -18.92
N LEU A 41 9.82 -11.38 -18.12
CA LEU A 41 9.60 -11.94 -16.79
C LEU A 41 9.07 -13.39 -16.89
N PRO A 42 9.46 -14.29 -15.98
CA PRO A 42 9.20 -15.72 -16.08
C PRO A 42 7.82 -16.12 -15.53
N PHE A 43 6.75 -15.46 -15.99
CA PHE A 43 5.36 -15.79 -15.70
C PHE A 43 4.43 -15.15 -16.73
N ASP A 44 3.32 -15.80 -17.03
CA ASP A 44 2.32 -15.33 -18.00
C ASP A 44 0.90 -15.25 -17.40
N SER A 45 0.74 -15.57 -16.12
CA SER A 45 -0.53 -15.45 -15.40
C SER A 45 -0.33 -14.97 -13.97
N LEU A 46 -1.39 -14.40 -13.39
CA LEU A 46 -1.40 -13.98 -11.98
C LEU A 46 -1.12 -15.17 -11.03
N THR A 47 -1.58 -16.37 -11.37
CA THR A 47 -1.32 -17.59 -10.59
C THR A 47 0.17 -17.94 -10.59
N GLN A 48 0.83 -17.88 -11.74
CA GLN A 48 2.27 -18.14 -11.84
C GLN A 48 3.08 -17.07 -11.11
N LEU A 49 2.69 -15.79 -11.23
CA LEU A 49 3.29 -14.70 -10.47
C LEU A 49 3.18 -14.95 -8.96
N ARG A 50 2.00 -15.31 -8.47
CA ARG A 50 1.78 -15.65 -7.05
C ARG A 50 2.59 -16.87 -6.62
N ALA A 51 2.64 -17.93 -7.43
CA ALA A 51 3.45 -19.11 -7.13
C ALA A 51 4.94 -18.75 -6.98
N LYS A 52 5.48 -17.91 -7.88
CA LYS A 52 6.84 -17.41 -7.79
C LYS A 52 7.05 -16.56 -6.53
N LEU A 53 6.13 -15.63 -6.26
CA LEU A 53 6.15 -14.76 -5.08
C LEU A 53 6.13 -15.58 -3.78
N TYR A 54 5.31 -16.62 -3.70
CA TYR A 54 5.20 -17.48 -2.51
C TYR A 54 6.37 -18.43 -2.35
N GLY A 55 6.97 -18.89 -3.45
CA GLY A 55 8.21 -19.67 -3.40
C GLY A 55 9.38 -18.85 -2.85
N GLU A 56 9.47 -17.58 -3.22
CA GLU A 56 10.54 -16.68 -2.77
C GLU A 56 10.26 -16.08 -1.39
N TYR A 57 9.00 -15.75 -1.09
CA TYR A 57 8.55 -15.14 0.16
C TYR A 57 7.37 -15.93 0.76
N PRO A 58 7.63 -17.07 1.44
CA PRO A 58 6.57 -17.97 1.92
C PRO A 58 5.57 -17.34 2.90
N HIS A 59 5.95 -16.26 3.60
CA HIS A 59 5.04 -15.55 4.49
C HIS A 59 3.88 -14.90 3.72
N LEU A 60 4.06 -14.54 2.45
CA LEU A 60 3.01 -13.96 1.61
C LEU A 60 1.91 -14.96 1.21
N ALA A 61 2.12 -16.26 1.43
CA ALA A 61 1.10 -17.29 1.24
C ALA A 61 0.19 -17.48 2.46
N ARG A 62 0.56 -16.92 3.63
CA ARG A 62 -0.19 -17.07 4.90
C ARG A 62 -1.31 -16.03 4.98
N VAL A 63 -2.26 -16.13 4.06
CA VAL A 63 -3.40 -15.21 3.95
C VAL A 63 -4.23 -15.22 5.23
N ASP A 64 -4.62 -14.05 5.70
CA ASP A 64 -5.41 -13.81 6.91
C ASP A 64 -4.76 -14.24 8.24
N HIS A 65 -3.48 -14.57 8.24
CA HIS A 65 -2.70 -14.86 9.44
C HIS A 65 -1.74 -13.72 9.82
N VAL A 66 -1.50 -13.55 11.12
CA VAL A 66 -0.49 -12.64 11.67
C VAL A 66 0.61 -13.45 12.33
N ALA A 67 1.85 -13.18 11.97
CA ALA A 67 3.01 -13.74 12.65
C ALA A 67 3.31 -12.92 13.91
N ALA A 68 3.61 -13.59 15.02
CA ALA A 68 4.08 -12.90 16.22
C ALA A 68 5.41 -12.19 15.93
N GLY A 69 5.50 -10.90 16.27
CA GLY A 69 6.76 -10.16 16.25
C GLY A 69 7.66 -10.55 17.43
N SER A 70 8.94 -10.15 17.37
CA SER A 70 9.89 -10.37 18.47
C SER A 70 10.28 -9.05 19.13
N ALA A 71 10.39 -9.04 20.46
CA ALA A 71 10.99 -7.93 21.20
C ALA A 71 12.46 -7.68 20.78
N ASP A 72 13.15 -8.71 20.29
CA ASP A 72 14.51 -8.58 19.76
C ASP A 72 14.55 -7.67 18.54
N ASP A 73 13.45 -7.55 17.78
CA ASP A 73 13.37 -6.69 16.60
C ASP A 73 13.50 -5.22 17.02
N ILE A 74 12.90 -4.86 18.15
CA ILE A 74 13.01 -3.52 18.76
C ILE A 74 14.46 -3.27 19.20
N ALA A 75 15.09 -4.26 19.85
CA ALA A 75 16.49 -4.16 20.26
C ALA A 75 17.43 -4.00 19.05
N ARG A 76 17.16 -4.69 17.93
CA ARG A 76 17.92 -4.52 16.68
C ARG A 76 17.70 -3.14 16.07
N ALA A 77 16.46 -2.64 16.03
CA ALA A 77 16.16 -1.31 15.54
C ALA A 77 16.89 -0.21 16.35
N ALA A 78 16.92 -0.34 17.68
CA ALA A 78 17.62 0.60 18.56
C ALA A 78 19.14 0.66 18.29
N ARG A 79 19.74 -0.42 17.79
CA ARG A 79 21.18 -0.49 17.46
C ARG A 79 21.54 0.17 16.13
N LEU A 80 20.58 0.47 15.26
CA LEU A 80 20.85 1.13 13.97
C LEU A 80 21.49 2.51 14.16
N GLY A 81 21.22 3.18 15.29
CA GLY A 81 21.82 4.47 15.62
C GLY A 81 21.54 5.56 14.58
N GLY A 82 22.42 6.57 14.52
CA GLY A 82 22.35 7.66 13.56
C GLY A 82 22.38 9.04 14.22
N ARG A 83 22.96 10.03 13.52
CA ARG A 83 23.00 11.42 14.02
C ARG A 83 21.65 12.09 13.76
N LEU A 84 20.90 12.35 14.82
CA LEU A 84 19.66 13.10 14.74
C LEU A 84 19.93 14.58 14.41
N ASN A 85 19.05 15.17 13.61
CA ASN A 85 19.01 16.62 13.46
C ASN A 85 18.15 17.24 14.58
N LYS A 86 18.10 18.58 14.65
CA LYS A 86 17.31 19.30 15.66
C LYS A 86 15.83 19.48 15.27
N GLY A 87 15.36 18.76 14.25
CA GLY A 87 13.98 18.85 13.78
C GLY A 87 13.01 18.24 14.78
N THR A 88 11.81 18.81 14.88
CA THR A 88 10.71 18.21 15.62
C THR A 88 10.05 17.11 14.79
N PHE A 89 9.45 16.12 15.47
CA PHE A 89 8.59 15.15 14.79
C PHE A 89 7.39 15.88 14.18
N THR A 90 7.16 15.64 12.89
CA THR A 90 6.00 16.16 12.16
C THR A 90 5.29 15.01 11.47
N SER A 91 3.97 15.09 11.36
CA SER A 91 3.20 14.09 10.62
C SER A 91 3.56 14.17 9.12
N PRO A 92 3.89 13.05 8.47
CA PRO A 92 4.03 13.03 7.01
C PRO A 92 2.66 13.18 6.31
N VAL A 93 1.56 12.90 7.03
CA VAL A 93 0.19 13.09 6.55
C VAL A 93 -0.26 14.49 6.90
N LYS A 94 -0.25 15.39 5.90
CA LYS A 94 -0.67 16.79 6.03
C LYS A 94 -2.18 16.97 5.90
N ASP A 95 -2.84 16.07 5.17
CA ASP A 95 -4.27 16.08 4.93
C ASP A 95 -4.76 14.64 4.88
N PHE A 96 -5.52 14.24 5.90
CA PHE A 96 -6.03 12.88 6.04
C PHE A 96 -6.95 12.47 4.88
N TYR A 97 -7.71 13.43 4.32
CA TYR A 97 -8.69 13.16 3.28
C TYR A 97 -8.08 13.09 1.89
N LEU A 98 -6.83 13.55 1.69
CA LEU A 98 -6.21 13.68 0.37
C LEU A 98 -4.88 12.89 0.24
N THR A 99 -4.79 11.75 0.92
CA THR A 99 -3.56 10.95 1.07
C THR A 99 -3.10 10.21 -0.18
N ASN A 100 -4.02 9.81 -1.07
CA ASN A 100 -3.72 9.00 -2.25
C ASN A 100 -4.46 9.51 -3.50
N PRO A 101 -4.10 9.05 -4.72
CA PRO A 101 -4.72 9.53 -5.96
C PRO A 101 -6.25 9.34 -6.03
N ILE A 102 -6.77 8.25 -5.46
CA ILE A 102 -8.22 7.98 -5.45
C ILE A 102 -8.93 9.03 -4.59
N ALA A 103 -8.42 9.28 -3.38
CA ALA A 103 -8.99 10.27 -2.47
C ALA A 103 -8.87 11.69 -3.03
N ARG A 104 -7.76 12.02 -3.72
CA ARG A 104 -7.59 13.32 -4.37
C ARG A 104 -8.52 13.57 -5.56
N ALA A 105 -8.95 12.52 -6.25
CA ALA A 105 -9.92 12.62 -7.34
C ALA A 105 -11.38 12.67 -6.85
N SER A 106 -11.62 12.47 -5.55
CA SER A 106 -12.97 12.44 -4.98
C SER A 106 -13.45 13.84 -4.58
N ALA A 107 -14.58 14.27 -5.14
CA ALA A 107 -15.25 15.51 -4.73
C ALA A 107 -15.67 15.46 -3.24
N VAL A 108 -16.16 14.31 -2.78
CA VAL A 108 -16.57 14.12 -1.38
C VAL A 108 -15.39 14.31 -0.42
N MET A 109 -14.23 13.74 -0.74
CA MET A 109 -13.04 13.92 0.10
C MET A 109 -12.49 15.36 0.05
N ALA A 110 -12.67 16.06 -1.07
CA ALA A 110 -12.35 17.48 -1.15
C ALA A 110 -13.23 18.32 -0.21
N GLU A 111 -14.53 18.03 -0.14
CA GLU A 111 -15.45 18.67 0.81
C GLU A 111 -15.07 18.36 2.26
N CYS A 112 -14.78 17.08 2.58
CA CYS A 112 -14.32 16.70 3.92
C CYS A 112 -13.01 17.42 4.33
N SER A 113 -12.06 17.53 3.40
CA SER A 113 -10.80 18.27 3.61
C SER A 113 -11.06 19.75 3.90
N ALA A 114 -11.97 20.39 3.14
CA ALA A 114 -12.32 21.79 3.35
C ALA A 114 -12.97 22.00 4.74
N LEU A 115 -13.92 21.14 5.12
CA LEU A 115 -14.59 21.18 6.41
C LEU A 115 -13.61 21.00 7.58
N ALA A 116 -12.69 20.04 7.47
CA ALA A 116 -11.68 19.80 8.49
C ALA A 116 -10.70 20.98 8.66
N LYS A 117 -10.37 21.68 7.57
CA LYS A 117 -9.50 22.87 7.58
C LYS A 117 -10.18 24.12 8.09
N SER A 118 -11.48 24.28 7.84
CA SER A 118 -12.24 25.45 8.34
C SER A 118 -12.46 25.44 9.85
N GLY A 119 -11.98 24.41 10.55
CA GLY A 119 -12.38 24.07 11.90
C GLY A 119 -13.81 23.55 11.89
N PHE A 120 -14.11 22.56 12.70
CA PHE A 120 -15.50 22.33 13.11
C PHE A 120 -15.98 23.62 13.77
N LYS A 121 -16.62 24.52 13.01
CA LYS A 121 -17.61 25.41 13.61
C LYS A 121 -18.70 24.47 14.09
N GLN A 122 -18.52 23.95 15.30
CA GLN A 122 -19.60 23.39 16.08
C GLN A 122 -20.68 24.46 16.02
N ALA A 123 -21.73 24.20 15.26
CA ALA A 123 -22.96 24.94 15.39
C ALA A 123 -23.35 24.75 16.85
N ALA A 124 -23.12 25.79 17.64
CA ALA A 124 -23.75 25.95 18.93
C ALA A 124 -25.25 26.07 18.63
N GLU A 125 -25.97 24.98 18.84
CA GLU A 125 -27.34 25.05 19.36
C GLU A 125 -27.28 24.93 20.88
#